data_AF-A0A5C3QLN6-F1
#
_entry.id   AF-A0A5C3QLN6-F1
#
_cell.length_a   1.000
_cell.length_b   1.000
_cell.length_c   1.000
_cell.angle_alpha   90.00
_cell.angle_beta   90.00
_cell.angle_gamma   90.00
#
_symmetry.space_group_name_H-M   'P 1'
#
loop_
_entity.id
_entity.type
_entity.pdbx_description
1 polymer ?
#
loop_
_entity_poly.entity_id
_entity_poly.type
_entity_poly.pdbx_seq_one_letter_code
_entity_poly.pdbx_strand_id
1 'polypeptide(L)'
;MFRSAILLSLTTLALGLSTGDLTVTLNAVSNKVSSIEDIILTAVVSNPTDADIRVIRSANVLDGSASDSFRVSKEGKKVTFTGLIVPDFAVEENFITIPAGQSVAVNHTVSNTYDFESHGTGSFTFAPWTYFQTDVDEPVLEVPVDAVTVEVTEDVTFRSVIERTTNQNQRTSFPNCNDGGKLQTIRDSISFARSLAGGAAQDIRNRPNSNEWNKFFGGNNRDDVWWRFDLIAGDLPSSGNRQYVDDANICNRATAYAIIWRDGNGQITQSDIYMCDGFFGLQGTPDVCRQPLDQINNSKGGVMLHEMSHATGGTTDHTYGCGAVQGLSAQQKFDNADNYQCMSLNVYRLFNC
;
A
#
# COMPACT_ATOMS: atom_id res chain seq x y z
N MET A 1 44.01 -31.44 26.76
CA MET A 1 43.99 -30.10 26.14
C MET A 1 42.79 -30.05 25.21
N PHE A 2 41.67 -29.50 25.70
CA PHE A 2 40.44 -29.36 24.90
C PHE A 2 40.60 -28.15 23.97
N ARG A 3 40.55 -28.39 22.65
CA ARG A 3 40.49 -27.32 21.65
C ARG A 3 39.07 -26.81 21.60
N SER A 4 38.82 -25.64 22.21
CA SER A 4 37.59 -24.89 21.99
C SER A 4 37.59 -24.38 20.55
N ALA A 5 36.75 -24.96 19.70
CA ALA A 5 36.40 -24.38 18.41
C ALA A 5 35.45 -23.20 18.68
N ILE A 6 35.95 -21.98 18.46
CA ILE A 6 35.13 -20.78 18.45
C ILE A 6 34.38 -20.79 17.11
N LEU A 7 33.10 -21.13 17.15
CA LEU A 7 32.16 -20.82 16.08
C LEU A 7 31.96 -19.30 16.09
N LEU A 8 32.63 -18.58 15.19
CA LEU A 8 32.20 -17.23 14.83
C LEU A 8 30.88 -17.36 14.09
N SER A 9 29.76 -17.08 14.76
CA SER A 9 28.54 -16.71 14.05
C SER A 9 28.81 -15.37 13.36
N LEU A 10 28.99 -15.41 12.04
CA LEU A 10 28.86 -14.22 11.21
C LEU A 10 27.40 -13.77 11.33
N THR A 11 27.16 -12.79 12.18
CA THR A 11 25.96 -11.96 12.08
C THR A 11 26.12 -11.20 10.77
N THR A 12 25.45 -11.66 9.72
CA THR A 12 25.21 -10.85 8.53
C THR A 12 24.44 -9.63 9.00
N LEU A 13 25.11 -8.48 9.17
CA LEU A 13 24.39 -7.21 9.13
C LEU A 13 23.66 -7.22 7.79
N ALA A 14 22.34 -7.21 7.82
CA ALA A 14 21.56 -6.88 6.64
C ALA A 14 21.95 -5.45 6.27
N LEU A 15 22.84 -5.30 5.30
CA LEU A 15 23.16 -4.01 4.75
C LEU A 15 21.93 -3.59 3.93
N GLY A 16 21.39 -2.40 4.22
CA GLY A 16 20.32 -1.82 3.43
C GLY A 16 20.75 -1.69 1.97
N LEU A 17 19.78 -1.79 1.06
CA LEU A 17 20.03 -1.71 -0.38
C LEU A 17 20.61 -0.36 -0.80
N SER A 18 21.44 -0.39 -1.83
CA SER A 18 22.12 0.77 -2.40
C SER A 18 21.96 0.82 -3.92
N THR A 19 22.16 2.00 -4.50
CA THR A 19 22.07 2.19 -5.95
C THR A 19 23.09 1.29 -6.66
N GLY A 20 22.58 0.42 -7.53
CA GLY A 20 23.39 -0.57 -8.26
C GLY A 20 23.23 -2.01 -7.77
N ASP A 21 22.66 -2.21 -6.57
CA ASP A 21 22.43 -3.56 -6.02
C ASP A 21 21.35 -4.32 -6.80
N LEU A 22 20.42 -3.60 -7.43
CA LEU A 22 19.39 -4.15 -8.31
C LEU A 22 19.31 -3.35 -9.60
N THR A 23 19.04 -4.04 -10.70
CA THR A 23 18.64 -3.42 -11.97
C THR A 23 17.30 -3.98 -12.40
N VAL A 24 16.46 -3.14 -13.00
CA VAL A 24 15.11 -3.54 -13.41
C VAL A 24 14.88 -3.21 -14.88
N THR A 25 14.20 -4.10 -15.59
CA THR A 25 13.68 -3.84 -16.94
C THR A 25 12.19 -4.16 -16.99
N LEU A 26 11.44 -3.40 -17.79
CA LEU A 26 10.03 -3.62 -18.06
C LEU A 26 9.83 -3.70 -19.58
N ASN A 27 9.12 -4.74 -20.03
CA ASN A 27 8.76 -4.90 -21.44
C ASN A 27 7.28 -5.26 -21.55
N ALA A 28 6.58 -4.73 -22.56
CA ALA A 28 5.29 -5.28 -22.97
C ALA A 28 5.51 -6.36 -24.03
N VAL A 29 4.83 -7.50 -23.90
CA VAL A 29 4.89 -8.60 -24.88
C VAL A 29 4.40 -8.12 -26.26
N SER A 30 3.39 -7.24 -26.26
CA SER A 30 2.96 -6.50 -27.45
C SER A 30 2.71 -5.03 -27.09
N ASN A 31 3.05 -4.13 -28.00
CA ASN A 31 2.75 -2.70 -27.87
C ASN A 31 1.35 -2.33 -28.39
N LYS A 32 0.63 -3.29 -28.98
CA LYS A 32 -0.73 -3.12 -29.50
C LYS A 32 -1.54 -4.40 -29.32
N VAL A 33 -2.74 -4.29 -28.76
CA VAL A 33 -3.65 -5.39 -28.47
C VAL A 33 -5.10 -5.01 -28.75
N SER A 34 -5.96 -5.99 -29.00
CA SER A 34 -7.40 -5.77 -29.18
C SER A 34 -8.14 -5.62 -27.85
N SER A 35 -7.74 -6.40 -26.82
CA SER A 35 -8.36 -6.39 -25.49
C SER A 35 -7.32 -6.09 -24.41
N ILE A 36 -7.78 -5.50 -23.30
CA ILE A 36 -6.98 -5.34 -22.08
C ILE A 36 -6.50 -6.69 -21.49
N GLU A 37 -7.18 -7.79 -21.79
CA GLU A 37 -6.79 -9.16 -21.38
C GLU A 37 -5.44 -9.60 -21.97
N ASP A 38 -5.09 -9.05 -23.13
CA ASP A 38 -3.85 -9.39 -23.83
C ASP A 38 -2.67 -8.50 -23.41
N ILE A 39 -2.87 -7.55 -22.49
CA ILE A 39 -1.79 -6.74 -21.93
C ILE A 39 -0.97 -7.61 -20.99
N ILE A 40 0.18 -8.05 -21.48
CA ILE A 40 1.17 -8.79 -20.70
C ILE A 40 2.43 -7.95 -20.58
N LEU A 41 2.78 -7.60 -19.33
CA LEU A 41 4.00 -6.88 -19.00
C LEU A 41 4.99 -7.83 -18.31
N THR A 42 6.21 -7.93 -18.81
CA THR A 42 7.29 -8.71 -18.20
C THR A 42 8.25 -7.76 -17.51
N ALA A 43 8.28 -7.84 -16.18
CA ALA A 43 9.31 -7.19 -15.38
C ALA A 43 10.43 -8.18 -15.08
N VAL A 44 11.68 -7.73 -15.19
CA VAL A 44 12.86 -8.52 -14.83
C VAL A 44 13.67 -7.72 -13.84
N VAL A 45 13.88 -8.27 -12.65
CA VAL A 45 14.76 -7.70 -11.63
C VAL A 45 16.01 -8.58 -11.54
N SER A 46 17.16 -7.96 -11.72
CA SER A 46 18.46 -8.62 -11.70
C SER A 46 19.27 -8.17 -10.48
N ASN A 47 19.94 -9.13 -9.85
CA ASN A 47 20.93 -8.91 -8.81
C ASN A 47 22.33 -9.12 -9.41
N PRO A 48 23.05 -8.05 -9.79
CA PRO A 48 24.40 -8.16 -10.35
C PRO A 48 25.49 -8.40 -9.28
N THR A 49 25.13 -8.41 -7.99
CA THR A 49 26.08 -8.58 -6.89
C THR A 49 26.50 -10.05 -6.70
N ASP A 50 27.45 -10.29 -5.81
CA ASP A 50 27.96 -11.61 -5.44
C ASP A 50 27.26 -12.23 -4.21
N ALA A 51 26.24 -11.56 -3.67
CA ALA A 51 25.45 -12.04 -2.55
C ALA A 51 23.96 -12.12 -2.91
N ASP A 52 23.23 -13.03 -2.26
CA ASP A 52 21.78 -13.12 -2.43
C ASP A 52 21.11 -11.88 -1.84
N ILE A 53 20.11 -11.33 -2.56
CA ILE A 53 19.34 -10.17 -2.12
C ILE A 53 17.90 -10.60 -1.87
N ARG A 54 17.43 -10.44 -0.63
CA ARG A 54 16.02 -10.62 -0.25
C ARG A 54 15.31 -9.28 -0.27
N VAL A 55 14.13 -9.22 -0.85
CA VAL A 55 13.30 -8.01 -0.89
C VAL A 55 11.84 -8.31 -0.61
N ILE A 56 11.13 -7.33 -0.06
CA ILE A 56 9.66 -7.29 -0.07
C ILE A 56 9.21 -7.24 -1.53
N ARG A 57 8.34 -8.18 -1.92
CA ARG A 57 7.82 -8.25 -3.29
C ARG A 57 6.48 -7.57 -3.50
N SER A 58 5.66 -7.46 -2.44
CA SER A 58 4.30 -6.88 -2.51
C SER A 58 4.29 -5.44 -3.02
N ALA A 59 3.24 -5.07 -3.76
CA ALA A 59 3.06 -3.73 -4.34
C ALA A 59 4.27 -3.24 -5.17
N ASN A 60 4.96 -4.17 -5.82
CA ASN A 60 6.15 -3.92 -6.65
C ASN A 60 6.10 -4.86 -7.87
N VAL A 61 6.89 -4.59 -8.90
CA VAL A 61 7.01 -5.44 -10.10
C VAL A 61 7.42 -6.90 -9.86
N LEU A 62 7.83 -7.27 -8.64
CA LEU A 62 8.07 -8.67 -8.24
C LEU A 62 6.82 -9.39 -7.70
N ASP A 63 5.71 -8.69 -7.49
CA ASP A 63 4.45 -9.30 -7.10
C ASP A 63 3.67 -9.78 -8.32
N GLY A 64 3.61 -11.10 -8.51
CA GLY A 64 2.77 -11.70 -9.56
C GLY A 64 1.28 -11.75 -9.20
N SER A 65 0.85 -11.12 -8.11
CA SER A 65 -0.56 -11.02 -7.74
C SER A 65 -1.25 -9.84 -8.43
N ALA A 66 -2.55 -9.67 -8.16
CA ALA A 66 -3.33 -8.57 -8.71
C ALA A 66 -3.11 -7.25 -7.93
N SER A 67 -1.86 -6.95 -7.55
CA SER A 67 -1.50 -5.77 -6.74
C SER A 67 -1.11 -4.55 -7.57
N ASP A 68 -0.95 -3.38 -6.91
CA ASP A 68 -0.57 -2.11 -7.55
C ASP A 68 0.92 -2.16 -7.91
N SER A 69 1.25 -2.91 -8.96
CA SER A 69 2.62 -3.07 -9.50
C SER A 69 2.98 -2.04 -10.57
N PHE A 70 1.99 -1.25 -11.04
CA PHE A 70 2.19 -0.21 -12.04
C PHE A 70 1.37 1.05 -11.77
N ARG A 71 2.01 2.22 -11.86
CA ARG A 71 1.27 3.46 -12.09
C ARG A 71 0.81 3.52 -13.55
N VAL A 72 -0.48 3.31 -13.76
CA VAL A 72 -1.11 3.34 -15.09
C VAL A 72 -1.70 4.72 -15.38
N SER A 73 -1.51 5.19 -16.61
CA SER A 73 -2.08 6.45 -17.07
C SER A 73 -2.49 6.40 -18.54
N LYS A 74 -3.44 7.25 -18.91
CA LYS A 74 -3.81 7.54 -20.30
C LYS A 74 -3.89 9.05 -20.48
N GLU A 75 -3.15 9.59 -21.44
CA GLU A 75 -3.10 11.04 -21.72
C GLU A 75 -2.77 11.88 -20.46
N GLY A 76 -1.86 11.35 -19.63
CA GLY A 76 -1.46 11.98 -18.37
C GLY A 76 -2.47 11.85 -17.21
N LYS A 77 -3.66 11.29 -17.43
CA LYS A 77 -4.64 11.01 -16.37
C LYS A 77 -4.37 9.62 -15.78
N LYS A 78 -4.32 9.54 -14.45
CA LYS A 78 -4.17 8.26 -13.71
C LYS A 78 -5.36 7.36 -14.04
N VAL A 79 -5.07 6.11 -14.42
CA VAL A 79 -6.08 5.04 -14.49
C VAL A 79 -6.22 4.46 -13.09
N THR A 80 -7.46 4.27 -12.66
CA THR A 80 -7.75 3.83 -11.29
C THR A 80 -7.29 2.40 -11.09
N PHE A 81 -6.43 2.17 -10.12
CA PHE A 81 -6.14 0.82 -9.63
C PHE A 81 -7.36 0.28 -8.87
N THR A 82 -7.78 -0.92 -9.22
CA THR A 82 -8.93 -1.66 -8.66
C THR A 82 -8.54 -3.04 -8.16
N GLY A 83 -7.25 -3.34 -8.13
CA GLY A 83 -6.71 -4.59 -7.62
C GLY A 83 -6.55 -4.58 -6.10
N LEU A 84 -5.56 -5.34 -5.64
CA LEU A 84 -5.34 -5.70 -4.25
C LEU A 84 -4.23 -4.85 -3.62
N ILE A 85 -4.43 -4.39 -2.39
CA ILE A 85 -3.40 -3.70 -1.61
C ILE A 85 -3.04 -4.63 -0.45
N VAL A 86 -1.78 -5.06 -0.34
CA VAL A 86 -1.44 -6.25 0.46
C VAL A 86 -0.23 -5.98 1.35
N PRO A 87 -0.45 -5.51 2.60
CA PRO A 87 0.60 -5.50 3.60
C PRO A 87 0.39 -6.60 4.65
N ASP A 88 1.07 -7.74 4.51
CA ASP A 88 1.41 -8.61 5.67
C ASP A 88 2.87 -9.04 5.61
N PHE A 89 3.76 -8.18 6.10
CA PHE A 89 5.20 -8.42 6.04
C PHE A 89 5.71 -9.38 7.13
N ALA A 90 4.83 -9.95 7.95
CA ALA A 90 5.22 -11.03 8.87
C ALA A 90 5.27 -12.41 8.17
N VAL A 91 4.86 -12.46 6.90
CA VAL A 91 4.67 -13.69 6.13
C VAL A 91 5.77 -13.80 5.07
N GLU A 92 6.52 -14.92 5.07
CA GLU A 92 7.67 -15.13 4.17
C GLU A 92 7.27 -15.06 2.68
N GLU A 93 6.02 -15.41 2.37
CA GLU A 93 5.44 -15.34 1.04
C GLU A 93 5.37 -13.90 0.48
N ASN A 94 5.56 -12.87 1.31
CA ASN A 94 5.65 -11.48 0.88
C ASN A 94 7.10 -11.01 0.64
N PHE A 95 8.06 -11.92 0.78
CA PHE A 95 9.45 -11.73 0.38
C PHE A 95 9.82 -12.59 -0.83
N ILE A 96 10.86 -12.17 -1.52
CA ILE A 96 11.52 -12.96 -2.56
C ILE A 96 13.02 -12.75 -2.48
N THR A 97 13.77 -13.83 -2.68
CA THR A 97 15.23 -13.79 -2.80
C THR A 97 15.62 -13.85 -4.26
N ILE A 98 16.42 -12.87 -4.71
CA ILE A 98 17.06 -12.83 -6.02
C ILE A 98 18.50 -13.30 -5.82
N PRO A 99 18.86 -14.51 -6.29
CA PRO A 99 20.20 -15.04 -6.05
C PRO A 99 21.32 -14.19 -6.67
N ALA A 100 22.52 -14.29 -6.10
CA ALA A 100 23.71 -13.61 -6.61
C ALA A 100 23.92 -13.86 -8.13
N GLY A 101 24.11 -12.78 -8.89
CA GLY A 101 24.31 -12.83 -10.34
C GLY A 101 23.12 -13.33 -11.15
N GLN A 102 21.94 -13.52 -10.54
CA GLN A 102 20.74 -14.05 -11.20
C GLN A 102 19.67 -12.97 -11.39
N SER A 103 18.59 -13.35 -12.07
CA SER A 103 17.42 -12.51 -12.28
C SER A 103 16.13 -13.26 -12.00
N VAL A 104 15.11 -12.53 -11.57
CA VAL A 104 13.73 -13.00 -11.45
C VAL A 104 12.89 -12.28 -12.49
N ALA A 105 12.12 -13.03 -13.27
CA ALA A 105 11.17 -12.49 -14.24
C ALA A 105 9.74 -12.76 -13.78
N VAL A 106 8.89 -11.74 -13.82
CA VAL A 106 7.47 -11.81 -13.47
C VAL A 106 6.65 -11.28 -14.63
N ASN A 107 5.68 -12.08 -15.07
CA ASN A 107 4.69 -11.66 -16.04
C ASN A 107 3.45 -11.15 -15.31
N HIS A 108 2.99 -9.97 -15.71
CA HIS A 108 1.84 -9.29 -15.14
C HIS A 108 0.73 -9.23 -16.18
N THR A 109 -0.43 -9.73 -15.81
CA THR A 109 -1.71 -9.45 -16.48
C THR A 109 -2.44 -8.38 -15.68
N VAL A 110 -2.90 -7.32 -16.35
CA VAL A 110 -3.41 -6.13 -15.68
C VAL A 110 -4.89 -5.86 -15.91
N SER A 111 -5.56 -6.68 -16.71
CA SER A 111 -6.95 -6.46 -17.17
C SER A 111 -7.95 -6.27 -16.04
N ASN A 112 -7.78 -6.97 -14.93
CA ASN A 112 -8.66 -6.92 -13.77
C ASN A 112 -8.14 -6.04 -12.61
N THR A 113 -6.98 -5.42 -12.76
CA THR A 113 -6.35 -4.60 -11.72
C THR A 113 -6.50 -3.10 -11.95
N TYR A 114 -6.97 -2.67 -13.12
CA TYR A 114 -7.22 -1.26 -13.39
C TYR A 114 -8.54 -1.05 -14.14
N ASP A 115 -9.17 0.09 -13.88
CA ASP A 115 -10.38 0.52 -14.57
C ASP A 115 -10.06 1.18 -15.93
N PHE A 116 -9.79 0.36 -16.93
CA PHE A 116 -9.58 0.83 -18.31
C PHE A 116 -10.87 1.35 -18.95
N GLU A 117 -12.04 0.88 -18.50
CA GLU A 117 -13.34 1.17 -19.10
C GLU A 117 -13.67 2.66 -19.00
N SER A 118 -13.47 3.26 -17.82
CA SER A 118 -13.72 4.68 -17.61
C SER A 118 -12.82 5.60 -18.45
N HIS A 119 -11.75 5.05 -19.02
CA HIS A 119 -10.83 5.75 -19.89
C HIS A 119 -11.04 5.49 -21.39
N GLY A 120 -11.75 4.42 -21.79
CA GLY A 120 -11.97 4.04 -23.20
C GLY A 120 -10.71 3.50 -23.91
N THR A 121 -10.85 3.03 -25.15
CA THR A 121 -9.74 2.53 -25.99
C THR A 121 -8.66 3.58 -26.28
N GLY A 122 -7.41 3.16 -26.48
CA GLY A 122 -6.28 4.03 -26.75
C GLY A 122 -4.97 3.55 -26.11
N SER A 123 -3.98 4.44 -26.02
CA SER A 123 -2.66 4.13 -25.47
C SER A 123 -2.60 4.32 -23.95
N PHE A 124 -2.31 3.24 -23.24
CA PHE A 124 -2.08 3.22 -21.80
C PHE A 124 -0.57 3.13 -21.51
N THR A 125 -0.09 3.97 -20.61
CA THR A 125 1.30 4.01 -20.17
C THR A 125 1.43 3.40 -18.77
N PHE A 126 2.35 2.47 -18.62
CA PHE A 126 2.61 1.68 -17.43
C PHE A 126 4.00 2.04 -16.89
N ALA A 127 4.05 2.84 -15.83
CA ALA A 127 5.27 3.09 -15.09
C ALA A 127 5.38 2.05 -13.95
N PRO A 128 6.46 1.26 -13.88
CA PRO A 128 6.57 0.21 -12.86
C PRO A 128 6.84 0.77 -11.47
N TRP A 129 6.30 0.11 -10.44
CA TRP A 129 6.69 0.33 -9.05
C TRP A 129 7.96 -0.49 -8.74
N THR A 130 9.06 0.21 -8.46
CA THR A 130 10.42 -0.36 -8.30
C THR A 130 11.08 0.10 -7.00
N TYR A 131 10.29 0.10 -5.93
CA TYR A 131 10.69 0.45 -4.57
C TYR A 131 10.99 -0.83 -3.77
N PHE A 132 12.26 -1.11 -3.52
CA PHE A 132 12.69 -2.34 -2.87
C PHE A 132 13.14 -2.07 -1.44
N GLN A 133 12.65 -2.87 -0.50
CA GLN A 133 13.11 -2.91 0.89
C GLN A 133 13.50 -4.34 1.23
N THR A 134 14.54 -4.53 2.04
CA THR A 134 14.97 -5.87 2.51
C THR A 134 14.09 -6.39 3.65
N ASP A 135 13.49 -5.46 4.41
CA ASP A 135 12.55 -5.72 5.50
C ASP A 135 11.70 -4.46 5.77
N VAL A 136 10.71 -4.55 6.66
CA VAL A 136 9.95 -3.39 7.16
C VAL A 136 10.91 -2.44 7.88
N ASP A 137 10.65 -1.13 7.75
CA ASP A 137 11.49 -0.05 8.30
C ASP A 137 12.92 0.07 7.73
N GLU A 138 13.37 -0.88 6.91
CA GLU A 138 14.63 -0.75 6.19
C GLU A 138 14.54 0.31 5.08
N PRO A 139 15.63 1.02 4.75
CA PRO A 139 15.64 2.04 3.71
C PRO A 139 15.15 1.49 2.37
N VAL A 140 14.32 2.28 1.70
CA VAL A 140 13.83 1.97 0.36
C VAL A 140 14.88 2.30 -0.69
N LEU A 141 15.14 1.36 -1.60
CA LEU A 141 15.86 1.58 -2.85
C LEU A 141 14.85 1.77 -3.98
N GLU A 142 14.82 2.95 -4.58
CA GLU A 142 14.10 3.20 -5.83
C GLU A 142 15.03 2.93 -7.03
N VAL A 143 14.61 2.07 -7.95
CA VAL A 143 15.34 1.80 -9.20
C VAL A 143 14.61 2.45 -10.37
N PRO A 144 15.13 3.52 -10.99
CA PRO A 144 14.46 4.18 -12.11
C PRO A 144 14.31 3.24 -13.31
N VAL A 145 13.09 3.17 -13.87
CA VAL A 145 12.79 2.38 -15.08
C VAL A 145 11.84 3.17 -15.96
N ASP A 146 12.08 3.14 -17.26
CA ASP A 146 11.20 3.78 -18.23
C ASP A 146 9.83 3.09 -18.28
N ALA A 147 8.79 3.91 -18.42
CA ALA A 147 7.43 3.41 -18.59
C ALA A 147 7.25 2.77 -19.98
N VAL A 148 6.40 1.75 -20.06
CA VAL A 148 6.02 1.10 -21.33
C VAL A 148 4.63 1.54 -21.74
N THR A 149 4.36 1.67 -23.04
CA THR A 149 3.03 2.03 -23.55
C THR A 149 2.45 0.90 -24.40
N VAL A 150 1.16 0.60 -24.20
CA VAL A 150 0.39 -0.39 -24.95
C VAL A 150 -0.89 0.26 -25.48
N GLU A 151 -1.15 0.14 -26.79
CA GLU A 151 -2.39 0.57 -27.43
C GLU A 151 -3.45 -0.54 -27.36
N VAL A 152 -4.63 -0.24 -26.82
CA VAL A 152 -5.80 -1.13 -26.81
C VAL A 152 -6.85 -0.62 -27.78
N THR A 153 -7.27 -1.44 -28.74
CA THR A 153 -8.11 -0.95 -29.85
C THR A 153 -9.61 -1.21 -29.70
N GLU A 154 -10.04 -2.21 -28.93
CA GLU A 154 -11.44 -2.66 -28.92
C GLU A 154 -12.02 -2.83 -27.50
N ASP A 155 -11.60 -3.86 -26.77
CA ASP A 155 -12.21 -4.25 -25.50
C ASP A 155 -11.44 -3.68 -24.31
N VAL A 156 -12.04 -2.66 -23.68
CA VAL A 156 -11.61 -2.08 -22.40
C VAL A 156 -12.67 -2.29 -21.32
N THR A 157 -13.61 -3.21 -21.53
CA THR A 157 -14.73 -3.43 -20.61
C THR A 157 -14.19 -3.80 -19.24
N PHE A 158 -14.79 -3.27 -18.18
CA PHE A 158 -14.27 -3.42 -16.82
C PHE A 158 -14.19 -4.90 -16.39
N ARG A 159 -13.10 -5.28 -15.74
CA ARG A 159 -12.91 -6.58 -15.09
C ARG A 159 -12.51 -6.31 -13.64
N SER A 160 -13.06 -7.07 -12.71
CA SER A 160 -12.73 -6.94 -11.30
C SER A 160 -12.14 -8.23 -10.77
N VAL A 161 -11.12 -8.12 -9.92
CA VAL A 161 -10.62 -9.25 -9.13
C VAL A 161 -11.73 -9.79 -8.22
N ILE A 162 -12.62 -8.91 -7.74
CA ILE A 162 -13.70 -9.22 -6.81
C ILE A 162 -15.02 -8.64 -7.33
N GLU A 163 -16.09 -9.44 -7.37
CA GLU A 163 -17.39 -8.94 -7.80
C GLU A 163 -17.90 -7.82 -6.89
N ARG A 164 -18.34 -6.69 -7.49
CA ARG A 164 -18.88 -5.56 -6.73
C ARG A 164 -20.14 -6.01 -5.99
N THR A 165 -20.09 -6.05 -4.67
CA THR A 165 -21.30 -6.31 -3.89
C THR A 165 -22.25 -5.11 -4.02
N THR A 166 -23.44 -5.32 -4.58
CA THR A 166 -24.36 -4.25 -5.00
C THR A 166 -25.23 -3.68 -3.88
N ASN A 167 -24.82 -3.79 -2.61
CA ASN A 167 -25.60 -3.24 -1.51
C ASN A 167 -25.41 -1.71 -1.37
N GLN A 168 -25.95 -0.99 -2.35
CA GLN A 168 -25.97 0.47 -2.51
C GLN A 168 -26.76 1.22 -1.42
N ASN A 169 -27.42 0.49 -0.50
CA ASN A 169 -28.26 1.06 0.54
C ASN A 169 -27.54 1.27 1.89
N GLN A 170 -26.28 0.85 2.04
CA GLN A 170 -25.51 1.15 3.24
C GLN A 170 -24.71 2.44 3.05
N ARG A 171 -25.21 3.53 3.63
CA ARG A 171 -24.47 4.78 3.78
C ARG A 171 -23.52 4.68 4.98
N THR A 172 -22.29 5.16 4.78
CA THR A 172 -21.21 5.42 5.75
C THR A 172 -20.95 4.35 6.81
N SER A 173 -19.86 3.60 6.58
CA SER A 173 -19.11 2.83 7.56
C SER A 173 -19.85 1.83 8.43
N PHE A 174 -20.73 1.03 7.82
CA PHE A 174 -21.28 -0.14 8.49
C PHE A 174 -20.41 -1.37 8.21
N PRO A 175 -19.76 -1.94 9.24
CA PRO A 175 -19.11 -3.22 9.08
C PRO A 175 -20.16 -4.32 8.95
N ASN A 176 -19.97 -5.17 7.97
CA ASN A 176 -20.77 -6.35 7.67
C ASN A 176 -19.90 -7.58 7.86
N CYS A 177 -20.12 -8.29 8.96
CA CYS A 177 -19.34 -9.45 9.36
C CYS A 177 -20.25 -10.39 10.14
N ASN A 178 -20.27 -11.67 9.75
CA ASN A 178 -21.18 -12.66 10.32
C ASN A 178 -20.71 -13.13 11.71
N ASP A 179 -19.40 -13.09 11.96
CA ASP A 179 -18.82 -13.40 13.26
C ASP A 179 -18.93 -12.18 14.20
N GLY A 180 -19.67 -12.34 15.31
CA GLY A 180 -19.92 -11.22 16.24
C GLY A 180 -18.65 -10.66 16.91
N GLY A 181 -17.62 -11.48 17.13
CA GLY A 181 -16.36 -11.06 17.74
C GLY A 181 -15.47 -10.29 16.77
N LYS A 182 -15.35 -10.79 15.53
CA LYS A 182 -14.69 -10.08 14.43
C LYS A 182 -15.41 -8.77 14.12
N LEU A 183 -16.74 -8.77 14.07
CA LEU A 183 -17.55 -7.58 13.84
C LEU A 183 -17.30 -6.50 14.90
N GLN A 184 -17.24 -6.89 16.18
CA GLN A 184 -16.91 -5.94 17.25
C GLN A 184 -15.48 -5.40 17.10
N THR A 185 -14.52 -6.26 16.77
CA THR A 185 -13.12 -5.86 16.54
C THR A 185 -13.02 -4.84 15.40
N ILE A 186 -13.76 -5.03 14.30
CA ILE A 186 -13.79 -4.08 13.18
C ILE A 186 -14.40 -2.74 13.64
N ARG A 187 -15.51 -2.76 14.38
CA ARG A 187 -16.14 -1.53 14.92
C ARG A 187 -15.20 -0.75 15.82
N ASP A 188 -14.53 -1.42 16.74
CA ASP A 188 -13.57 -0.80 17.65
C ASP A 188 -12.40 -0.20 16.87
N SER A 189 -11.92 -0.91 15.85
CA SER A 189 -10.82 -0.45 15.00
C SER A 189 -11.20 0.76 14.15
N ILE A 190 -12.42 0.82 13.60
CA ILE A 190 -12.96 2.02 12.92
C ILE A 190 -13.00 3.19 13.90
N SER A 191 -13.50 2.97 15.13
CA SER A 191 -13.55 4.02 16.15
C SER A 191 -12.15 4.55 16.49
N PHE A 192 -11.17 3.65 16.64
CA PHE A 192 -9.77 4.05 16.87
C PHE A 192 -9.19 4.78 15.67
N ALA A 193 -9.35 4.28 14.45
CA ALA A 193 -8.84 4.94 13.24
C ALA A 193 -9.36 6.37 13.11
N ARG A 194 -10.65 6.60 13.37
CA ARG A 194 -11.24 7.94 13.37
C ARG A 194 -10.66 8.84 14.45
N SER A 195 -10.47 8.31 15.66
CA SER A 195 -9.84 9.06 16.75
C SER A 195 -8.38 9.41 16.46
N LEU A 196 -7.63 8.46 15.89
CA LEU A 196 -6.24 8.62 15.47
C LEU A 196 -6.12 9.72 14.40
N ALA A 197 -6.94 9.65 13.35
CA ALA A 197 -6.99 10.66 12.30
C ALA A 197 -7.40 12.04 12.83
N GLY A 198 -8.41 12.11 13.71
CA GLY A 198 -8.83 13.36 14.34
C GLY A 198 -7.73 13.99 15.20
N GLY A 199 -6.98 13.17 15.95
CA GLY A 199 -5.81 13.62 16.71
C GLY A 199 -4.71 14.18 15.80
N ALA A 200 -4.39 13.49 14.69
CA ALA A 200 -3.43 13.97 13.71
C ALA A 200 -3.87 15.28 13.02
N ALA A 201 -5.15 15.39 12.64
CA ALA A 201 -5.72 16.61 12.07
C ALA A 201 -5.62 17.80 13.06
N GLN A 202 -5.94 17.57 14.34
CA GLN A 202 -5.79 18.57 15.38
C GLN A 202 -4.32 18.96 15.57
N ASP A 203 -3.40 18.00 15.49
CA ASP A 203 -1.96 18.24 15.60
C ASP A 203 -1.43 19.17 14.51
N ILE A 204 -1.79 18.89 13.24
CA ILE A 204 -1.41 19.70 12.09
C ILE A 204 -1.81 21.16 12.27
N ARG A 205 -3.00 21.40 12.84
CA ARG A 205 -3.53 22.75 13.07
C ARG A 205 -2.87 23.44 14.27
N ASN A 206 -2.71 22.73 15.38
CA ASN A 206 -2.26 23.33 16.64
C ASN A 206 -0.73 23.41 16.77
N ARG A 207 -0.02 22.48 16.14
CA ARG A 207 1.45 22.40 16.15
C ARG A 207 1.97 22.28 14.72
N PRO A 208 1.79 23.33 13.89
CA PRO A 208 2.14 23.27 12.47
C PRO A 208 3.58 22.82 12.20
N ASN A 209 4.53 23.19 13.05
CA ASN A 209 5.95 22.82 12.91
C ASN A 209 6.36 21.65 13.83
N SER A 210 5.43 20.76 14.20
CA SER A 210 5.74 19.60 15.04
C SER A 210 6.78 18.69 14.40
N ASN A 211 7.51 17.94 15.23
CA ASN A 211 8.42 16.91 14.73
C ASN A 211 7.66 15.88 13.89
N GLU A 212 6.43 15.56 14.30
CA GLU A 212 5.56 14.60 13.62
C GLU A 212 5.16 15.10 12.22
N TRP A 213 4.76 16.37 12.10
CA TRP A 213 4.51 17.00 10.80
C TRP A 213 5.74 16.93 9.90
N ASN A 214 6.90 17.37 10.40
CA ASN A 214 8.12 17.42 9.60
C ASN A 214 8.58 16.03 9.15
N LYS A 215 8.48 15.02 10.03
CA LYS A 215 8.82 13.62 9.72
C LYS A 215 7.93 13.06 8.62
N PHE A 216 6.61 13.14 8.79
CA PHE A 216 5.67 12.36 7.98
C PHE A 216 5.08 13.11 6.79
N PHE A 217 5.02 14.44 6.81
CA PHE A 217 4.42 15.22 5.71
C PHE A 217 5.16 16.53 5.40
N GLY A 218 6.34 16.77 5.99
CA GLY A 218 7.15 17.96 5.74
C GLY A 218 7.32 18.23 4.24
N GLY A 219 7.11 19.49 3.83
CA GLY A 219 7.16 19.92 2.43
C GLY A 219 5.81 19.89 1.70
N ASN A 220 4.77 19.28 2.27
CA ASN A 220 3.42 19.30 1.70
C ASN A 220 2.59 20.52 2.13
N ASN A 221 1.49 20.73 1.42
CA ASN A 221 0.45 21.66 1.85
C ASN A 221 -0.30 21.09 3.07
N ARG A 222 -0.32 21.85 4.17
CA ARG A 222 -0.97 21.43 5.42
C ARG A 222 -2.49 21.28 5.29
N ASP A 223 -3.14 22.15 4.52
CA ASP A 223 -4.59 22.11 4.36
C ASP A 223 -5.02 20.84 3.62
N ASP A 224 -4.24 20.44 2.62
CA ASP A 224 -4.50 19.22 1.85
C ASP A 224 -4.33 17.97 2.73
N VAL A 225 -3.23 17.88 3.49
CA VAL A 225 -2.99 16.74 4.41
C VAL A 225 -4.03 16.73 5.53
N TRP A 226 -4.34 17.88 6.12
CA TRP A 226 -5.38 18.01 7.14
C TRP A 226 -6.73 17.52 6.62
N TRP A 227 -7.09 17.90 5.40
CA TRP A 227 -8.35 17.49 4.77
C TRP A 227 -8.43 15.98 4.59
N ARG A 228 -7.32 15.31 4.23
CA ARG A 228 -7.28 13.84 4.15
C ARG A 228 -7.57 13.18 5.50
N PHE A 229 -6.99 13.69 6.59
CA PHE A 229 -7.32 13.20 7.93
C PHE A 229 -8.77 13.51 8.33
N ASP A 230 -9.30 14.67 7.95
CA ASP A 230 -10.68 15.06 8.26
C ASP A 230 -11.72 14.19 7.54
N LEU A 231 -11.45 13.78 6.28
CA LEU A 231 -12.27 12.80 5.56
C LEU A 231 -12.41 11.49 6.34
N ILE A 232 -11.30 10.98 6.90
CA ILE A 232 -11.26 9.75 7.69
C ILE A 232 -11.96 9.95 9.04
N ALA A 233 -11.57 10.98 9.79
CA ALA A 233 -12.09 11.24 11.13
C ALA A 233 -13.62 11.51 11.12
N GLY A 234 -14.05 12.35 10.18
CA GLY A 234 -15.44 12.76 10.01
C GLY A 234 -16.32 11.71 9.33
N ASP A 235 -15.73 10.69 8.69
CA ASP A 235 -16.44 9.73 7.85
C ASP A 235 -17.33 10.45 6.82
N LEU A 236 -16.78 11.51 6.20
CA LEU A 236 -17.56 12.52 5.50
C LEU A 236 -18.18 11.96 4.21
N PRO A 237 -19.43 12.30 3.86
CA PRO A 237 -20.07 11.83 2.62
C PRO A 237 -19.32 12.17 1.33
N SER A 238 -18.49 13.22 1.36
CA SER A 238 -17.64 13.65 0.23
C SER A 238 -16.61 12.59 -0.20
N SER A 239 -16.35 11.59 0.64
CA SER A 239 -15.45 10.46 0.36
C SER A 239 -16.17 9.20 -0.14
N GLY A 240 -17.46 9.30 -0.51
CA GLY A 240 -18.23 8.18 -1.05
C GLY A 240 -18.79 7.23 0.00
N ASN A 241 -19.42 6.15 -0.47
CA ASN A 241 -19.96 5.08 0.39
C ASN A 241 -18.87 4.06 0.74
N ARG A 242 -18.91 3.52 1.98
CA ARG A 242 -17.93 2.57 2.50
C ARG A 242 -18.55 1.35 3.14
N GLN A 243 -18.02 0.17 2.81
CA GLN A 243 -18.28 -1.07 3.53
C GLN A 243 -16.99 -1.61 4.17
N TYR A 244 -17.16 -2.34 5.28
CA TYR A 244 -16.08 -3.08 5.92
C TYR A 244 -16.51 -4.54 6.03
N VAL A 245 -15.73 -5.47 5.47
CA VAL A 245 -16.12 -6.88 5.29
C VAL A 245 -15.06 -7.80 5.87
N ASP A 246 -15.46 -8.94 6.46
CA ASP A 246 -14.57 -9.95 7.03
C ASP A 246 -14.23 -11.12 6.09
N ASP A 247 -14.96 -11.25 4.98
CA ASP A 247 -14.78 -12.32 4.00
C ASP A 247 -14.20 -11.79 2.68
N ALA A 248 -13.13 -12.43 2.24
CA ALA A 248 -12.39 -12.05 1.05
C ALA A 248 -11.62 -13.25 0.49
N ASN A 249 -11.77 -13.47 -0.82
CA ASN A 249 -11.14 -14.56 -1.58
C ASN A 249 -9.58 -14.56 -1.58
N ILE A 250 -8.94 -13.54 -0.99
CA ILE A 250 -7.50 -13.28 -1.11
C ILE A 250 -6.78 -13.11 0.23
N CYS A 251 -7.43 -13.47 1.34
CA CYS A 251 -6.87 -13.30 2.69
C CYS A 251 -5.71 -14.24 3.04
N ASN A 252 -5.26 -15.08 2.12
CA ASN A 252 -4.06 -15.90 2.29
C ASN A 252 -2.76 -15.10 2.20
N ARG A 253 -2.79 -13.81 1.81
CA ARG A 253 -1.59 -12.99 1.63
C ARG A 253 -1.65 -11.60 2.24
N ALA A 254 -2.79 -11.17 2.80
CA ALA A 254 -3.04 -9.81 3.26
C ALA A 254 -3.45 -9.74 4.74
N THR A 255 -3.12 -8.63 5.39
CA THR A 255 -3.68 -8.25 6.70
C THR A 255 -5.04 -7.59 6.52
N ALA A 256 -5.13 -6.64 5.60
CA ALA A 256 -6.35 -5.98 5.14
C ALA A 256 -6.10 -5.44 3.71
N TYR A 257 -7.15 -5.00 3.03
CA TYR A 257 -7.04 -4.32 1.74
C TYR A 257 -8.28 -3.46 1.42
N ALA A 258 -8.16 -2.52 0.49
CA ALA A 258 -9.25 -1.68 0.00
C ALA A 258 -9.45 -1.77 -1.52
N ILE A 259 -10.71 -1.71 -1.96
CA ILE A 259 -11.10 -1.53 -3.37
C ILE A 259 -11.79 -0.17 -3.49
N ILE A 260 -11.51 0.57 -4.55
CA ILE A 260 -12.11 1.89 -4.80
C ILE A 260 -12.78 1.96 -6.17
N TRP A 261 -13.90 2.67 -6.25
CA TRP A 261 -14.58 3.01 -7.49
C TRP A 261 -14.67 4.52 -7.65
N ARG A 262 -14.39 5.02 -8.85
CA ARG A 262 -14.39 6.45 -9.17
C ARG A 262 -15.42 6.80 -10.22
N ASP A 263 -15.89 8.04 -10.20
CA ASP A 263 -16.64 8.61 -11.32
C ASP A 263 -15.71 9.07 -12.45
N GLY A 264 -16.29 9.55 -13.56
CA GLY A 264 -15.53 10.06 -14.71
C GLY A 264 -14.70 11.33 -14.42
N ASN A 265 -14.85 11.94 -13.24
CA ASN A 265 -14.03 13.07 -12.78
C ASN A 265 -12.91 12.62 -11.82
N GLY A 266 -12.81 11.32 -11.53
CA GLY A 266 -11.83 10.74 -10.61
C GLY A 266 -12.20 10.87 -9.14
N GLN A 267 -13.43 11.27 -8.79
CA GLN A 267 -13.89 11.29 -7.40
C GLN A 267 -14.22 9.87 -6.94
N ILE A 268 -13.77 9.47 -5.74
CA ILE A 268 -14.16 8.19 -5.14
C ILE A 268 -15.66 8.25 -4.77
N THR A 269 -16.44 7.33 -5.34
CA THR A 269 -17.90 7.25 -5.12
C THR A 269 -18.27 6.08 -4.21
N GLN A 270 -17.48 5.02 -4.24
CA GLN A 270 -17.62 3.85 -3.39
C GLN A 270 -16.23 3.29 -3.08
N SER A 271 -16.10 2.64 -1.92
CA SER A 271 -14.92 1.85 -1.57
C SER A 271 -15.29 0.75 -0.58
N ASP A 272 -14.71 -0.42 -0.73
CA ASP A 272 -14.92 -1.55 0.19
C ASP A 272 -13.57 -1.89 0.84
N ILE A 273 -13.57 -2.05 2.17
CA ILE A 273 -12.38 -2.43 2.93
C ILE A 273 -12.60 -3.84 3.48
N TYR A 274 -11.63 -4.72 3.27
CA TYR A 274 -11.69 -6.12 3.65
C TYR A 274 -10.65 -6.43 4.73
N MET A 275 -11.08 -7.11 5.78
CA MET A 275 -10.27 -7.43 6.97
C MET A 275 -9.95 -8.92 6.98
N CYS A 276 -8.67 -9.27 6.85
CA CYS A 276 -8.22 -10.65 6.81
C CYS A 276 -7.81 -11.17 8.18
N ASP A 277 -7.57 -12.49 8.30
CA ASP A 277 -7.26 -13.11 9.60
C ASP A 277 -6.02 -12.49 10.27
N GLY A 278 -5.02 -12.08 9.49
CA GLY A 278 -3.84 -11.37 9.99
C GLY A 278 -4.18 -10.08 10.77
N PHE A 279 -5.19 -9.32 10.32
CA PHE A 279 -5.64 -8.11 11.01
C PHE A 279 -6.12 -8.39 12.43
N PHE A 280 -6.87 -9.49 12.62
CA PHE A 280 -7.39 -9.85 13.94
C PHE A 280 -6.28 -10.26 14.91
N GLY A 281 -5.14 -10.72 14.39
CA GLY A 281 -3.93 -11.04 15.16
C GLY A 281 -3.09 -9.85 15.62
N LEU A 282 -3.29 -8.65 15.05
CA LEU A 282 -2.53 -7.45 15.41
C LEU A 282 -2.76 -7.01 16.88
N GLN A 283 -1.81 -6.28 17.45
CA GLN A 283 -1.99 -5.66 18.77
C GLN A 283 -3.12 -4.61 18.78
N GLY A 284 -3.66 -4.33 19.96
CA GLY A 284 -4.62 -3.24 20.15
C GLY A 284 -3.92 -1.88 20.04
N THR A 285 -4.66 -0.84 19.59
CA THR A 285 -4.11 0.52 19.49
C THR A 285 -3.51 1.03 20.82
N PRO A 286 -4.09 0.79 22.01
CA PRO A 286 -3.48 1.23 23.27
C PRO A 286 -2.12 0.59 23.59
N ASP A 287 -1.79 -0.57 22.99
CA ASP A 287 -0.53 -1.25 23.28
C ASP A 287 0.69 -0.51 22.70
N VAL A 288 0.49 0.37 21.71
CA VAL A 288 1.56 1.26 21.18
C VAL A 288 2.11 2.19 22.26
N CYS A 289 1.36 2.47 23.33
CA CYS A 289 1.82 3.29 24.46
C CYS A 289 3.05 2.73 25.17
N ARG A 290 3.30 1.43 25.04
CA ARG A 290 4.48 0.76 25.61
C ARG A 290 5.69 0.79 24.68
N GLN A 291 5.53 1.27 23.46
CA GLN A 291 6.57 1.26 22.43
C GLN A 291 7.34 2.59 22.40
N PRO A 292 8.61 2.57 21.96
CA PRO A 292 9.36 3.78 21.63
C PRO A 292 8.69 4.54 20.47
N LEU A 293 8.75 5.88 20.49
CA LEU A 293 8.14 6.73 19.46
C LEU A 293 8.71 6.48 18.06
N ASP A 294 9.98 6.13 17.99
CA ASP A 294 10.74 5.85 16.77
C ASP A 294 10.61 4.41 16.29
N GLN A 295 9.93 3.53 17.03
CA GLN A 295 9.78 2.10 16.75
C GLN A 295 8.35 1.64 17.03
N ILE A 296 7.36 2.40 16.55
CA ILE A 296 5.96 2.04 16.69
C ILE A 296 5.58 1.04 15.60
N ASN A 297 5.18 -0.16 16.02
CA ASN A 297 4.66 -1.20 15.16
C ASN A 297 3.18 -0.98 14.82
N ASN A 298 2.69 -1.71 13.81
CA ASN A 298 1.29 -1.73 13.42
C ASN A 298 0.35 -2.05 14.58
N SER A 299 -0.86 -1.49 14.55
CA SER A 299 -1.96 -1.81 15.46
C SER A 299 -3.26 -1.91 14.68
N LYS A 300 -4.29 -2.56 15.24
CA LYS A 300 -5.60 -2.68 14.57
C LYS A 300 -6.18 -1.33 14.13
N GLY A 301 -6.13 -0.29 15.00
CA GLY A 301 -6.60 1.05 14.64
C GLY A 301 -5.69 1.76 13.63
N GLY A 302 -4.38 1.50 13.68
CA GLY A 302 -3.42 2.02 12.71
C GLY A 302 -3.66 1.46 11.31
N VAL A 303 -3.74 0.13 11.18
CA VAL A 303 -3.98 -0.54 9.90
C VAL A 303 -5.35 -0.19 9.35
N MET A 304 -6.37 -0.08 10.20
CA MET A 304 -7.67 0.43 9.77
C MET A 304 -7.57 1.86 9.19
N LEU A 305 -6.77 2.74 9.80
CA LEU A 305 -6.54 4.09 9.27
C LEU A 305 -5.78 4.06 7.93
N HIS A 306 -4.76 3.20 7.80
CA HIS A 306 -4.05 2.96 6.55
C HIS A 306 -5.04 2.61 5.42
N GLU A 307 -5.91 1.62 5.62
CA GLU A 307 -6.91 1.22 4.61
C GLU A 307 -7.94 2.33 4.34
N MET A 308 -8.37 3.05 5.38
CA MET A 308 -9.25 4.20 5.20
C MET A 308 -8.60 5.32 4.37
N SER A 309 -7.28 5.45 4.39
CA SER A 309 -6.56 6.41 3.54
C SER A 309 -6.63 6.03 2.06
N HIS A 310 -6.58 4.74 1.71
CA HIS A 310 -6.85 4.28 0.34
C HIS A 310 -8.31 4.56 -0.03
N ALA A 311 -9.23 4.14 0.83
CA ALA A 311 -10.66 4.22 0.59
C ALA A 311 -11.21 5.65 0.46
N THR A 312 -10.61 6.61 1.16
CA THR A 312 -11.06 8.02 1.12
C THR A 312 -10.16 8.90 0.26
N GLY A 313 -8.87 8.59 0.24
CA GLY A 313 -7.82 9.42 -0.33
C GLY A 313 -7.29 8.94 -1.67
N GLY A 314 -7.36 7.62 -1.90
CA GLY A 314 -6.70 6.97 -3.02
C GLY A 314 -5.18 7.00 -2.93
N THR A 315 -4.65 6.94 -1.71
CA THR A 315 -3.23 6.72 -1.43
C THR A 315 -2.74 5.42 -2.08
N THR A 316 -1.43 5.25 -2.14
CA THR A 316 -0.68 4.08 -2.60
C THR A 316 0.25 3.61 -1.48
N ASP A 317 0.95 2.51 -1.72
CA ASP A 317 1.94 1.96 -0.80
C ASP A 317 3.36 2.10 -1.36
N HIS A 318 3.96 3.26 -1.13
CA HIS A 318 5.33 3.52 -1.59
C HIS A 318 6.39 2.77 -0.78
N THR A 319 6.16 2.62 0.53
CA THR A 319 7.08 2.00 1.47
C THR A 319 6.35 1.70 2.77
N TYR A 320 6.85 0.72 3.52
CA TYR A 320 6.22 0.24 4.73
C TYR A 320 7.08 0.47 5.97
N GLY A 321 6.42 0.84 7.07
CA GLY A 321 7.02 1.05 8.37
C GLY A 321 7.34 2.51 8.70
N CYS A 322 7.18 2.87 9.98
CA CYS A 322 7.26 4.25 10.44
C CYS A 322 8.65 4.88 10.37
N GLY A 323 9.72 4.08 10.27
CA GLY A 323 11.08 4.52 9.98
C GLY A 323 11.25 4.87 8.50
N ALA A 324 10.96 3.92 7.61
CA ALA A 324 11.21 4.05 6.17
C ALA A 324 10.42 5.20 5.52
N VAL A 325 9.17 5.38 5.93
CA VAL A 325 8.24 6.41 5.38
C VAL A 325 8.74 7.86 5.54
N GLN A 326 9.68 8.09 6.46
CA GLN A 326 10.25 9.40 6.71
C GLN A 326 11.22 9.84 5.60
N GLY A 327 11.80 8.87 4.86
CA GLY A 327 12.74 9.09 3.78
C GLY A 327 12.11 9.46 2.43
N LEU A 328 10.78 9.33 2.29
CA LEU A 328 10.05 9.63 1.06
C LEU A 328 10.11 11.13 0.67
N SER A 329 9.97 11.41 -0.63
CA SER A 329 9.75 12.78 -1.11
C SER A 329 8.42 13.35 -0.61
N ALA A 330 8.23 14.67 -0.64
CA ALA A 330 6.99 15.30 -0.17
C ALA A 330 5.73 14.71 -0.86
N GLN A 331 5.76 14.58 -2.19
CA GLN A 331 4.63 14.01 -2.93
C GLN A 331 4.39 12.54 -2.56
N GLN A 332 5.44 11.72 -2.48
CA GLN A 332 5.30 10.32 -2.03
C GLN A 332 4.75 10.24 -0.60
N LYS A 333 5.16 11.13 0.30
CA LYS A 333 4.59 11.20 1.67
C LYS A 333 3.10 11.50 1.65
N PHE A 334 2.65 12.41 0.78
CA PHE A 334 1.24 12.74 0.62
C PHE A 334 0.43 11.57 0.05
N ASP A 335 1.04 10.81 -0.85
CA ASP A 335 0.38 9.69 -1.53
C ASP A 335 0.54 8.36 -0.78
N ASN A 336 1.42 8.23 0.23
CA ASN A 336 1.66 6.96 0.93
C ASN A 336 0.71 6.71 2.12
N ALA A 337 0.04 5.57 2.18
CA ALA A 337 -0.89 5.23 3.25
C ALA A 337 -0.23 5.12 4.64
N ASP A 338 0.96 4.52 4.71
CA ASP A 338 1.69 4.36 5.97
C ASP A 338 2.17 5.69 6.59
N ASN A 339 2.33 6.76 5.80
CA ASN A 339 2.58 8.10 6.35
C ASN A 339 1.42 8.60 7.21
N TYR A 340 0.16 8.32 6.81
CA TYR A 340 -1.03 8.67 7.59
C TYR A 340 -1.13 7.83 8.86
N GLN A 341 -0.89 6.52 8.74
CA GLN A 341 -0.85 5.60 9.89
C GLN A 341 0.20 6.06 10.91
N CYS A 342 1.45 6.21 10.48
CA CYS A 342 2.58 6.44 11.35
C CYS A 342 2.54 7.80 12.03
N MET A 343 2.11 8.86 11.32
CA MET A 343 1.87 10.15 11.96
C MET A 343 0.81 10.02 13.06
N SER A 344 -0.30 9.35 12.79
CA SER A 344 -1.41 9.26 13.74
C SER A 344 -1.05 8.45 14.98
N LEU A 345 -0.31 7.35 14.81
CA LEU A 345 0.19 6.56 15.93
C LEU A 345 1.24 7.33 16.76
N ASN A 346 2.12 8.09 16.11
CA ASN A 346 3.07 8.98 16.82
C ASN A 346 2.34 10.05 17.64
N VAL A 347 1.35 10.72 17.06
CA VAL A 347 0.53 11.73 17.74
C VAL A 347 -0.23 11.11 18.92
N TYR A 348 -0.87 9.95 18.73
CA TYR A 348 -1.53 9.22 19.82
C TYR A 348 -0.56 8.87 20.94
N ARG A 349 0.64 8.38 20.58
CA ARG A 349 1.68 8.03 21.55
C ARG A 349 2.14 9.21 22.41
N LEU A 350 2.10 10.43 21.87
CA LEU A 350 2.49 11.66 22.56
C LEU A 350 1.41 12.19 23.50
N PHE A 351 0.15 12.06 23.14
CA PHE A 351 -0.95 12.78 23.81
C PHE A 351 -1.95 11.90 24.54
N ASN A 352 -1.91 10.58 24.36
CA ASN A 352 -2.92 9.66 24.87
C ASN A 352 -2.38 8.48 25.70
N CYS A 353 -1.09 8.46 26.06
CA CYS A 353 -0.41 7.29 26.66
C CYS A 353 0.05 7.44 28.14
#